data_AF-A0A1I2H1X4-F1
#
_entry.id   AF-A0A1I2H1X4-F1
#
_cell.length_a   1.000
_cell.length_b   1.000
_cell.length_c   1.000
_cell.angle_alpha   90.00
_cell.angle_beta   90.00
_cell.angle_gamma   90.00
#
_symmetry.space_group_name_H-M   'P 1'
#
loop_
_entity.id
_entity.type
_entity.pdbx_description
1 polymer ?
#
loop_
_entity_poly.entity_id
_entity_poly.type
_entity_poly.pdbx_seq_one_letter_code
_entity_poly.pdbx_strand_id
1 'polypeptide(L)'
;IEARNPDKRIIHVIWDNAAYHKGPDVRAFLARAACRIHLIQLPPYCPHLNPIERLWAVLHQYVTHNRYYPSQKQFADAILAFMRETIPQEWTKFRDKVSDNFRVITHKNFRVLK
;
A
#
# COMPACT_ATOMS: atom_id res chain seq x y z
N ILE A 1 -15.31 4.25 -1.68
CA ILE A 1 -14.88 3.05 -0.92
C ILE A 1 -16.10 2.31 -0.36
N GLU A 2 -16.93 2.97 0.44
CA GLU A 2 -18.14 2.40 1.04
C GLU A 2 -19.14 1.82 0.02
N ALA A 3 -19.44 2.56 -1.06
CA ALA A 3 -20.36 2.10 -2.10
C ALA A 3 -19.89 0.83 -2.83
N ARG A 4 -18.57 0.59 -2.89
CA ARG A 4 -17.99 -0.63 -3.48
C ARG A 4 -17.95 -1.81 -2.51
N ASN A 5 -18.30 -1.59 -1.24
CA ASN A 5 -18.26 -2.58 -0.16
C ASN A 5 -19.57 -2.48 0.65
N PRO A 6 -20.73 -2.76 0.04
CA PRO A 6 -22.04 -2.54 0.67
C PRO A 6 -22.30 -3.49 1.85
N ASP A 7 -21.70 -4.69 1.82
CA ASP A 7 -21.85 -5.76 2.82
C ASP A 7 -20.97 -5.58 4.07
N LYS A 8 -19.98 -4.69 4.03
CA LYS A 8 -19.02 -4.51 5.13
C LYS A 8 -19.55 -3.57 6.19
N ARG A 9 -19.67 -4.00 7.45
CA ARG A 9 -20.08 -3.09 8.53
C ARG A 9 -19.03 -2.00 8.81
N ILE A 10 -17.75 -2.37 8.80
CA ILE A 10 -16.60 -1.47 9.02
C ILE A 10 -15.56 -1.76 7.94
N ILE A 11 -14.95 -0.71 7.39
CA ILE A 11 -13.87 -0.78 6.40
C ILE A 11 -12.62 -0.18 7.03
N HIS A 12 -11.63 -1.03 7.27
CA HIS A 12 -10.34 -0.59 7.79
C HIS A 12 -9.48 -0.03 6.66
N VAL A 13 -9.01 1.20 6.83
CA VAL A 13 -8.07 1.85 5.90
C VAL A 13 -6.78 2.10 6.65
N ILE A 14 -5.71 1.45 6.21
CA ILE A 14 -4.36 1.63 6.75
C ILE A 14 -3.61 2.54 5.80
N TRP A 15 -2.99 3.60 6.32
CA TRP A 15 -2.21 4.52 5.51
C TRP A 15 -1.04 5.13 6.29
N ASP A 16 -0.14 5.79 5.56
CA ASP A 16 0.96 6.53 6.14
C ASP A 16 0.50 7.89 6.70
N ASN A 17 1.42 8.61 7.34
CA ASN A 17 1.13 9.89 7.97
C ASN A 17 1.39 11.09 7.03
N ALA A 18 1.26 10.91 5.71
CA ALA A 18 1.51 11.96 4.74
C ALA A 18 0.70 13.24 5.01
N ALA A 19 1.28 14.40 4.73
CA ALA A 19 0.68 15.69 5.12
C ALA A 19 -0.72 15.91 4.51
N TYR A 20 -0.92 15.46 3.27
CA TYR A 20 -2.19 15.60 2.56
C TYR A 20 -3.31 14.72 3.15
N HIS A 21 -2.99 13.68 3.93
CA HIS A 21 -3.99 12.89 4.68
C HIS A 21 -4.66 13.68 5.81
N LYS A 22 -4.05 14.78 6.25
CA LYS A 22 -4.51 15.60 7.39
C LYS A 22 -5.36 16.81 6.98
N GLY A 23 -5.71 16.91 5.70
CA GLY A 23 -6.50 18.00 5.15
C GLY A 23 -7.91 18.09 5.76
N PRO A 24 -8.52 19.30 5.76
CA PRO A 24 -9.86 19.52 6.32
C PRO A 24 -10.92 18.65 5.64
N ASP A 25 -10.84 18.48 4.32
CA ASP A 25 -11.81 17.67 3.54
C ASP A 25 -11.82 16.21 3.98
N VAL A 26 -10.65 15.65 4.26
CA VAL A 26 -10.53 14.26 4.70
C VAL A 26 -11.13 14.09 6.10
N ARG A 27 -10.88 15.04 7.01
CA ARG A 27 -11.47 15.03 8.36
C ARG A 27 -12.98 15.17 8.30
N ALA A 28 -13.49 16.09 7.48
CA ALA A 28 -14.93 16.30 7.29
C ALA A 28 -15.58 15.04 6.72
N PHE A 29 -14.94 14.39 5.75
CA PHE A 29 -15.42 13.13 5.18
C PHE A 29 -15.46 11.99 6.21
N LEU A 30 -14.44 11.86 7.06
CA LEU A 30 -14.37 10.82 8.10
C LEU A 30 -15.32 11.10 9.27
N ALA A 31 -15.68 12.36 9.54
CA ALA A 31 -16.57 12.75 10.63
C ALA A 31 -18.07 12.52 10.36
N ARG A 32 -18.46 12.08 9.16
CA ARG A 32 -19.87 11.80 8.83
C ARG A 32 -20.41 10.68 9.72
N ALA A 33 -21.61 10.85 10.26
CA ALA A 33 -22.25 9.86 11.13
C ALA A 33 -22.43 8.46 10.48
N ALA A 34 -22.65 8.43 9.16
CA ALA A 34 -22.79 7.17 8.40
C ALA A 34 -21.46 6.61 7.88
N CYS A 35 -20.31 7.21 8.22
CA CYS A 35 -19.01 6.76 7.75
C CYS A 35 -18.65 5.41 8.38
N ARG A 36 -18.48 4.39 7.54
CA ARG A 36 -18.04 3.05 7.95
C ARG A 36 -16.53 2.88 7.91
N ILE A 37 -15.77 3.93 7.59
CA ILE A 37 -14.32 3.84 7.47
C ILE A 37 -13.67 4.02 8.83
N HIS A 38 -12.96 3.00 9.29
CA HIS A 38 -12.08 3.08 10.44
C HIS A 38 -10.64 3.26 9.95
N LEU A 39 -10.04 4.38 10.32
CA LEU A 39 -8.72 4.77 9.86
C LEU A 39 -7.64 4.30 10.84
N ILE A 40 -6.65 3.59 10.33
CA ILE A 40 -5.46 3.16 11.07
C ILE A 40 -4.26 3.92 10.52
N GLN A 41 -3.65 4.76 11.35
CA GLN A 41 -2.44 5.48 11.01
C GLN A 41 -1.21 4.68 11.42
N LEU A 42 -0.28 4.50 10.49
CA LEU A 42 1.01 3.90 10.79
C LEU A 42 1.91 4.90 11.55
N PRO A 43 2.81 4.41 12.42
CA PRO A 43 3.81 5.25 13.05
C PRO A 43 4.64 6.02 12.00
N PRO A 44 5.09 7.27 12.31
CA PRO A 44 5.94 8.03 11.42
C PRO A 44 7.20 7.25 11.01
N TYR A 45 7.65 7.44 9.77
CA TYR A 45 8.88 6.84 9.24
C TYR A 45 8.95 5.32 9.34
N CYS A 46 7.81 4.63 9.35
CA CYS A 46 7.72 3.17 9.36
C CYS A 46 7.18 2.59 8.03
N PRO A 47 7.83 2.86 6.88
CA PRO A 47 7.37 2.34 5.58
C PRO A 47 7.38 0.80 5.54
N HIS A 48 8.26 0.17 6.32
CA HIS A 48 8.33 -1.28 6.44
C HIS A 48 7.06 -1.92 7.03
N LEU A 49 6.20 -1.14 7.71
CA LEU A 49 4.89 -1.57 8.21
C LEU A 49 3.76 -1.34 7.20
N ASN A 50 4.03 -0.68 6.08
CA ASN A 50 3.03 -0.39 5.05
C ASN A 50 3.09 -1.45 3.95
N PRO A 51 2.10 -2.35 3.81
CA PRO A 51 2.12 -3.42 2.82
C PRO A 51 2.19 -2.91 1.37
N ILE A 52 1.74 -1.68 1.11
CA ILE A 52 1.81 -1.09 -0.23
C ILE A 52 3.26 -0.93 -0.72
N GLU A 53 4.23 -0.73 0.19
CA GLU A 53 5.65 -0.65 -0.16
C GLU A 53 6.19 -1.97 -0.70
N ARG A 54 5.70 -3.09 -0.16
CA ARG A 54 6.01 -4.43 -0.68
C ARG A 54 5.39 -4.63 -2.06
N LEU A 55 4.18 -4.11 -2.28
CA LEU A 55 3.56 -4.13 -3.60
C LEU A 55 4.35 -3.28 -4.61
N TRP A 56 4.90 -2.12 -4.19
CA TRP A 56 5.79 -1.31 -5.02
C TRP A 56 7.07 -2.03 -5.39
N ALA A 57 7.64 -2.82 -4.48
CA ALA A 57 8.79 -3.68 -4.80
C ALA A 57 8.44 -4.72 -5.88
N VAL A 58 7.24 -5.34 -5.82
CA VAL A 58 6.77 -6.25 -6.86
C VAL A 58 6.54 -5.50 -8.17
N LEU A 59 5.87 -4.35 -8.14
CA LEU A 59 5.67 -3.52 -9.34
C LEU A 59 7.01 -3.16 -9.98
N HIS A 60 8.01 -2.78 -9.17
CA HIS A 60 9.35 -2.50 -9.67
C HIS A 60 9.91 -3.72 -10.41
N GLN A 61 9.91 -4.90 -9.78
CA GLN A 61 10.43 -6.14 -10.37
C GLN A 61 9.79 -6.49 -11.73
N TYR A 62 8.49 -6.24 -11.90
CA TYR A 62 7.74 -6.69 -13.09
C TYR A 62 7.61 -5.63 -14.18
N VAL A 63 7.51 -4.36 -13.79
CA VAL A 63 7.14 -3.27 -14.69
C VAL A 63 8.37 -2.41 -15.01
N THR A 64 9.10 -1.97 -13.99
CA THR A 64 10.09 -0.88 -14.16
C THR A 64 11.55 -1.32 -14.06
N HIS A 65 11.82 -2.51 -13.55
CA HIS A 65 13.17 -3.04 -13.43
C HIS A 65 13.77 -3.28 -14.82
N ASN A 66 14.89 -2.62 -15.10
CA ASN A 66 15.62 -2.68 -16.37
C ASN A 66 14.74 -2.43 -17.62
N ARG A 67 13.68 -1.64 -17.49
CA ARG A 67 12.78 -1.30 -18.59
C ARG A 67 12.68 0.20 -18.77
N TYR A 68 12.85 0.65 -20.00
CA TYR A 68 12.67 2.04 -20.40
C TYR A 68 11.34 2.21 -21.13
N TYR A 69 10.65 3.33 -20.83
CA TYR A 69 9.41 3.71 -21.48
C TYR A 69 9.60 5.04 -22.22
N PRO A 70 9.52 5.05 -23.56
CA PRO A 70 9.69 6.25 -24.38
C PRO A 70 8.78 7.43 -24.07
N SER A 71 7.64 7.21 -23.40
CA SER A 71 6.72 8.28 -23.02
C SER A 71 6.03 8.00 -21.68
N GLN A 72 5.57 9.06 -21.02
CA GLN A 72 4.77 8.96 -19.82
C GLN A 72 3.49 8.14 -20.02
N LYS A 73 2.87 8.22 -21.20
CA LYS A 73 1.68 7.43 -21.53
C LYS A 73 1.99 5.93 -21.50
N GLN A 74 3.07 5.50 -22.16
CA GLN A 74 3.45 4.08 -22.16
C GLN A 74 3.80 3.58 -20.76
N PHE A 75 4.45 4.41 -19.95
CA PHE A 75 4.73 4.08 -18.55
C PHE A 75 3.43 3.92 -17.73
N ALA A 76 2.50 4.87 -17.87
CA ALA A 76 1.21 4.82 -17.18
C ALA A 76 0.37 3.61 -17.63
N ASP A 77 0.32 3.33 -18.93
CA ASP A 77 -0.39 2.18 -19.50
C ASP A 77 0.18 0.88 -18.94
N ALA A 78 1.51 0.75 -18.83
CA ALA A 78 2.14 -0.44 -18.26
C ALA A 78 1.87 -0.61 -16.76
N ILE A 79 1.88 0.48 -15.98
CA ILE A 79 1.50 0.44 -14.57
C ILE A 79 0.03 0.03 -14.42
N LEU A 80 -0.87 0.61 -15.23
CA LEU A 80 -2.30 0.31 -15.17
C LEU A 80 -2.60 -1.13 -15.58
N ALA A 81 -1.95 -1.64 -16.62
CA ALA A 81 -2.05 -3.04 -17.03
C ALA A 81 -1.58 -3.97 -15.90
N PHE A 82 -0.44 -3.66 -15.28
CA PHE A 82 0.03 -4.42 -14.12
C PHE A 82 -0.99 -4.43 -12.97
N MET A 83 -1.57 -3.28 -12.64
CA MET A 83 -2.53 -3.16 -11.54
C MET A 83 -3.88 -3.85 -11.82
N ARG A 84 -4.38 -3.74 -13.05
CA ARG A 84 -5.73 -4.21 -13.42
C ARG A 84 -5.75 -5.66 -13.85
N GLU A 85 -4.66 -6.14 -14.43
CA GLU A 85 -4.57 -7.47 -15.02
C GLU A 85 -3.59 -8.31 -14.19
N THR A 86 -2.30 -7.99 -14.23
CA THR A 86 -1.26 -8.85 -13.65
C THR A 86 -1.47 -9.13 -12.16
N ILE A 87 -1.79 -8.11 -11.35
CA ILE A 87 -2.02 -8.31 -9.91
C ILE A 87 -3.16 -9.32 -9.66
N PRO A 88 -4.39 -9.12 -10.18
CA PRO A 88 -5.47 -10.10 -9.96
C PRO A 88 -5.17 -11.51 -10.47
N GLN A 89 -4.55 -11.65 -11.63
CA GLN A 89 -4.30 -12.95 -12.25
C GLN A 89 -3.18 -13.73 -11.57
N GLU A 90 -2.16 -13.03 -11.09
CA GLU A 90 -0.97 -13.62 -10.50
C GLU A 90 -0.89 -13.40 -8.99
N TRP A 91 -2.02 -13.04 -8.35
CA TRP A 91 -2.06 -12.67 -6.94
C TRP A 91 -1.46 -13.75 -6.02
N THR A 92 -1.69 -15.02 -6.33
CA THR A 92 -1.15 -16.15 -5.57
C THR A 92 0.39 -16.16 -5.54
N LYS A 93 1.06 -15.63 -6.57
CA LYS A 93 2.53 -15.50 -6.61
C LYS A 93 3.03 -14.30 -5.80
N PHE A 94 2.19 -13.28 -5.59
CA PHE A 94 2.57 -12.04 -4.91
C PHE A 94 2.18 -12.02 -3.44
N ARG A 95 1.11 -12.72 -3.06
CA ARG A 95 0.50 -12.64 -1.73
C ARG A 95 1.50 -12.86 -0.60
N ASP A 96 2.45 -13.79 -0.77
CA ASP A 96 3.43 -14.09 0.28
C ASP A 96 4.45 -12.94 0.45
N LYS A 97 4.80 -12.26 -0.66
CA LYS A 97 5.65 -11.06 -0.64
C LYS A 97 4.90 -9.84 -0.10
N VAL A 98 3.61 -9.69 -0.43
CA VAL A 98 2.72 -8.59 0.00
C VAL A 98 1.91 -9.01 1.23
N SER A 99 2.53 -9.76 2.14
CA SER A 99 1.89 -10.21 3.38
C SER A 99 2.15 -9.24 4.54
N ASP A 100 1.31 -9.32 5.57
CA ASP A 100 1.49 -8.62 6.86
C ASP A 100 2.43 -9.38 7.81
N ASN A 101 3.17 -10.37 7.30
CA ASN A 101 4.22 -11.06 8.05
C ASN A 101 5.45 -10.14 8.14
N PHE A 102 5.44 -9.24 9.11
CA PHE A 102 6.55 -8.37 9.43
C PHE A 102 7.62 -9.15 10.20
N ARG A 103 8.85 -9.12 9.70
CA ARG A 103 9.98 -9.75 10.40
C ARG A 103 10.32 -8.88 11.62
N VAL A 104 10.10 -9.42 12.81
CA VAL A 104 10.55 -8.77 14.04
C VAL A 104 12.07 -8.87 14.10
N ILE A 105 12.75 -7.75 13.88
CA ILE A 105 14.19 -7.66 14.03
C ILE A 105 14.48 -7.39 15.51
N THR A 106 15.09 -8.36 16.20
CA THR A 106 15.48 -8.22 17.61
C THR A 106 16.97 -7.90 17.72
N HIS A 107 17.31 -6.81 18.42
CA HIS A 107 18.70 -6.37 18.59
C HIS A 107 19.56 -7.29 19.47
N LYS A 108 18.96 -8.29 20.13
CA LYS A 108 19.67 -9.23 21.02
C LYS A 108 20.81 -10.00 20.34
N ASN A 109 20.77 -10.14 19.01
CA ASN A 109 21.75 -10.91 18.23
C ASN A 109 22.61 -10.05 17.28
N PHE A 110 22.53 -8.71 17.35
CA PHE A 110 23.36 -7.84 16.51
C PHE A 110 24.67 -7.54 17.23
N ARG A 111 25.79 -8.06 16.70
CA ARG A 111 27.12 -7.57 17.06
C ARG A 111 27.32 -6.24 16.34
N VAL A 112 27.21 -5.13 17.07
CA VAL A 112 27.69 -3.83 16.58
C VAL A 112 29.21 -3.88 16.66
N LEU A 113 29.86 -4.03 15.50
CA LEU A 113 31.31 -3.84 15.42
C LEU A 113 31.58 -2.34 15.52
N LYS A 114 32.33 -1.96 16.56
CA LYS A 114 32.88 -0.61 16.73
C LYS A 114 34.08 -0.41 15.82
#